data_AF-H8H0H6-F1
#
_entry.id   AF-H8H0H6-F1
#
_cell.length_a   1.000
_cell.length_b   1.000
_cell.length_c   1.000
_cell.angle_alpha   90.00
_cell.angle_beta   90.00
_cell.angle_gamma   90.00
#
_symmetry.space_group_name_H-M   'P 1'
#
loop_
_entity.id
_entity.type
_entity.pdbx_description
1 polymer ?
#
loop_
_entity_poly.entity_id
_entity_poly.type
_entity_poly.pdbx_seq_one_letter_code
_entity_poly.pdbx_strand_id
1 'polypeptide(L)' 'MAGHTHAVKAASDLGESTTPTGKVLARSSEGAAYGTAQPTSSMAPGAIDPAGGTQAHNNLPPYQVINFIIATQGIFPQRS' A
#
# COMPACT_ATOMS: atom_id res chain seq x y z
N MET A 1 -14.30 3.69 -3.97
CA MET A 1 -13.25 2.70 -3.61
C MET A 1 -12.37 3.33 -2.54
N ALA A 2 -11.95 2.56 -1.53
CA ALA A 2 -11.07 3.08 -0.50
C ALA A 2 -9.70 3.34 -1.12
N GLY A 3 -9.31 4.62 -1.24
CA GLY A 3 -7.98 5.01 -1.70
C GLY A 3 -6.93 4.56 -0.68
N HIS A 4 -5.82 4.02 -1.17
CA HIS A 4 -4.65 3.83 -0.32
C HIS A 4 -3.97 5.18 -0.14
N THR A 5 -3.62 5.51 1.10
CA THR A 5 -2.92 6.75 1.43
C THR A 5 -1.43 6.50 1.47
N HIS A 6 -0.65 7.32 0.77
CA HIS A 6 0.79 7.39 0.97
C HIS A 6 1.07 8.32 2.15
N ALA A 7 1.68 7.80 3.20
CA ALA A 7 2.13 8.59 4.34
C ALA A 7 3.58 9.04 4.13
N VAL A 8 3.89 10.28 4.53
CA VAL A 8 5.28 10.76 4.59
C VAL A 8 6.04 9.89 5.58
N LYS A 9 7.24 9.43 5.18
CA LYS A 9 8.18 8.75 6.09
C LYS A 9 9.26 9.73 6.53
N ALA A 10 9.62 9.66 7.81
CA ALA A 10 10.70 10.43 8.40
C ALA A 10 11.48 9.57 9.42
N ALA A 11 12.75 9.89 9.63
CA ALA A 11 13.59 9.31 10.66
C ALA A 11 13.55 10.13 11.95
N SER A 12 13.64 9.45 13.09
CA SER A 12 13.71 10.07 14.42
C SER A 12 15.14 10.40 14.87
N ASP A 13 16.14 10.03 14.07
CA ASP A 13 17.54 10.35 14.29
C ASP A 13 17.87 11.76 13.75
N LEU A 14 19.07 12.25 14.09
CA LEU A 14 19.57 13.51 13.53
C LEU A 14 19.88 13.35 12.04
N GLY A 15 19.67 14.42 11.27
CA GLY A 15 20.00 14.47 9.87
C GLY A 15 21.51 14.52 9.63
N GLU A 16 22.00 13.63 8.76
CA GLU A 16 23.43 13.52 8.41
C GLU A 16 23.81 14.27 7.12
N SER A 17 22.82 14.84 6.41
CA SER A 17 23.02 15.55 5.14
C SER A 17 21.94 16.60 4.90
N THR A 18 22.31 17.69 4.25
CA THR A 18 21.40 18.73 3.77
C THR A 18 20.90 18.48 2.34
N THR A 19 21.43 17.45 1.65
CA THR A 19 21.01 17.09 0.29
C THR A 19 19.86 16.06 0.30
N PRO A 20 18.79 16.25 -0.48
CA PRO A 20 17.60 15.39 -0.44
C PRO A 20 17.75 14.07 -1.22
N THR A 21 18.70 13.98 -2.15
CA THR A 21 18.82 12.84 -3.08
C THR A 21 19.09 11.53 -2.34
N GLY A 22 18.15 10.59 -2.42
CA GLY A 22 18.25 9.27 -1.79
C GLY A 22 18.21 9.30 -0.26
N LYS A 23 17.68 10.38 0.34
CA LYS A 23 17.54 10.56 1.80
C LYS A 23 16.07 10.71 2.19
N VAL A 24 15.80 10.66 3.49
CA VAL A 24 14.48 10.90 4.10
C VAL A 24 14.54 12.12 5.01
N LEU A 25 13.38 12.70 5.32
CA LEU A 25 13.28 13.75 6.34
C LEU A 25 13.77 13.21 7.69
N ALA A 26 14.54 14.00 8.43
CA ALA A 26 15.11 13.63 9.73
C ALA A 26 15.05 14.83 10.69
N ARG A 27 15.37 14.62 11.97
CA ARG A 27 15.42 15.73 12.93
C ARG A 27 16.59 16.66 12.63
N SER A 28 16.36 17.96 12.78
CA SER A 28 17.43 18.96 12.67
C SER A 28 18.46 18.78 13.79
N SER A 29 19.74 18.89 13.44
CA SER A 29 20.88 18.91 14.37
C SER A 29 21.11 20.28 15.01
N GLU A 30 20.62 21.35 14.40
CA GLU A 30 20.87 22.74 14.82
C GLU A 30 19.76 23.31 15.73
N GLY A 31 18.81 22.49 16.18
CA GLY A 31 17.75 22.87 17.10
C GLY A 31 16.41 22.19 16.81
N ALA A 32 15.41 22.45 17.66
CA ALA A 32 14.05 21.94 17.45
C ALA A 32 13.33 22.74 16.36
N ALA A 33 13.56 22.40 15.10
CA ALA A 33 12.85 22.99 13.95
C ALA A 33 11.33 22.75 14.00
N TYR A 34 10.88 21.74 14.77
CA TYR A 34 9.49 21.36 14.93
C TYR A 34 9.14 21.25 16.43
N GLY A 35 7.99 21.80 16.82
CA GLY A 35 7.43 21.68 18.17
C GLY A 35 6.36 20.59 18.28
N THR A 36 5.88 20.32 19.50
CA THR A 36 4.84 19.29 19.78
C THR A 36 3.41 19.79 19.65
N ALA A 37 3.21 21.04 19.22
CA ALA A 37 1.90 21.63 19.04
C ALA A 37 1.10 20.89 17.95
N GLN A 38 -0.23 20.91 18.08
CA GLN A 38 -1.11 20.34 17.05
C GLN A 38 -0.89 21.04 15.70
N PRO A 39 -0.87 20.29 14.58
CA PRO A 39 -0.71 20.89 13.25
C PRO A 39 -1.85 21.88 12.96
N THR A 40 -1.49 23.09 12.52
CA THR A 40 -2.45 24.16 12.20
C THR A 40 -2.78 24.24 10.71
N SER A 41 -2.05 23.51 9.86
CA SER A 41 -2.23 23.50 8.41
C SER A 41 -1.90 22.11 7.84
N SER A 42 -2.56 21.77 6.73
CA SER A 42 -2.24 20.58 5.96
C SER A 42 -0.96 20.81 5.14
N MET A 43 -0.12 19.77 5.04
CA MET A 43 1.03 19.77 4.14
C MET A 43 0.56 19.95 2.69
N ALA A 44 1.40 20.59 1.84
CA ALA A 44 1.09 20.79 0.43
C ALA A 44 0.76 19.44 -0.26
N PRO A 45 -0.34 19.31 -1.02
CA PRO A 45 -0.75 18.03 -1.62
C PRO A 45 0.29 17.39 -2.55
N GLY A 46 1.14 18.20 -3.20
CA GLY A 46 2.23 17.72 -4.06
C GLY A 46 3.50 17.29 -3.31
N ALA A 47 3.50 17.32 -1.97
CA ALA A 47 4.63 16.80 -1.19
C ALA A 47 4.72 15.27 -1.22
N ILE A 48 3.61 14.60 -1.55
CA ILE A 48 3.53 13.16 -1.75
C ILE A 48 2.79 12.93 -3.06
N ASP A 49 3.49 12.39 -4.05
CA ASP A 49 2.81 12.02 -5.29
C ASP A 49 1.90 10.81 -5.06
N PRO A 50 0.68 10.80 -5.64
CA PRO A 50 -0.13 9.61 -5.67
C PRO A 50 0.59 8.52 -6.48
N ALA A 51 1.09 7.47 -5.80
CA ALA A 51 1.69 6.34 -6.49
C ALA A 51 0.66 5.22 -6.70
N GLY A 52 0.56 4.74 -7.94
CA GLY A 52 -0.34 3.66 -8.35
C GLY A 52 -1.70 4.17 -8.83
N GLY A 53 -2.06 3.85 -10.07
CA GLY A 53 -3.41 4.05 -10.56
C GLY A 53 -4.34 3.15 -9.76
N THR A 54 -5.24 3.74 -8.97
CA THR A 54 -6.23 3.08 -8.10
C THR A 54 -7.29 2.28 -8.86
N GLN A 55 -6.99 1.88 -10.09
CA GLN A 55 -7.81 1.07 -10.96
C GLN A 55 -7.84 -0.36 -10.43
N ALA A 56 -8.99 -1.01 -10.51
CA ALA A 56 -9.08 -2.44 -10.25
C ALA A 56 -8.15 -3.19 -11.21
N HIS A 57 -7.34 -4.09 -10.68
CA HIS A 57 -6.56 -5.04 -11.48
C HIS A 57 -7.19 -6.43 -11.36
N ASN A 58 -7.10 -7.21 -12.44
CA ASN A 58 -7.46 -8.62 -12.36
C ASN A 58 -6.51 -9.32 -11.37
N ASN A 59 -7.06 -10.02 -10.38
CA ASN A 59 -6.29 -10.79 -9.40
C ASN A 59 -6.50 -12.30 -9.58
N LEU A 60 -6.61 -12.73 -10.84
CA LEU A 60 -6.68 -14.13 -11.21
C LEU A 60 -5.42 -14.50 -11.98
N PRO A 61 -4.74 -15.61 -11.64
CA PRO A 61 -3.70 -16.17 -12.48
C PRO A 61 -4.31 -16.63 -13.83
N PRO A 62 -3.51 -16.97 -14.85
CA PRO A 62 -4.02 -17.61 -16.06
C PRO A 62 -4.87 -18.84 -15.70
N TYR A 63 -6.10 -18.93 -16.23
CA TYR A 63 -7.04 -20.00 -15.89
C TYR A 63 -7.69 -20.57 -17.15
N GLN A 64 -8.07 -21.85 -17.04
CA GLN A 64 -8.89 -22.55 -18.02
C GLN A 64 -10.22 -22.89 -17.37
N VAL A 65 -11.33 -22.54 -18.02
CA VAL A 65 -12.67 -22.89 -17.53
C VAL A 65 -12.96 -24.36 -17.84
N ILE A 66 -13.38 -25.10 -16.82
CA ILE A 66 -13.83 -26.49 -16.93
C ILE A 66 -15.16 -26.68 -16.20
N ASN A 67 -15.95 -27.66 -16.62
CA ASN A 67 -17.20 -28.02 -15.95
C ASN A 67 -16.91 -29.02 -14.83
N PHE A 68 -17.35 -28.71 -13.62
CA PHE A 68 -17.38 -29.67 -12.51
C PHE A 68 -18.76 -30.32 -12.47
N ILE A 69 -18.81 -31.66 -12.54
CA ILE A 69 -20.04 -32.44 -12.46
C ILE A 69 -19.95 -33.33 -11.23
N ILE A 70 -21.00 -33.35 -10.41
CA ILE A 70 -21.14 -34.24 -9.26
C ILE A 70 -22.42 -35.06 -9.42
N ALA A 71 -22.31 -36.38 -9.27
CA ALA A 71 -23.47 -37.26 -9.15
C ALA A 71 -23.95 -37.24 -7.69
N THR A 72 -25.12 -36.67 -7.42
CA THR A 72 -25.70 -36.62 -6.06
C THR A 72 -26.34 -37.94 -5.64
N GLN A 73 -26.63 -38.81 -6.60
CA GLN A 73 -27.23 -40.13 -6.42
C GLN A 73 -26.66 -41.09 -7.48
N GLY A 74 -26.38 -42.33 -7.08
CA GLY A 74 -25.95 -43.40 -7.97
C GLY A 74 -26.28 -44.75 -7.35
N ILE A 75 -26.55 -45.76 -8.17
CA ILE A 75 -26.75 -47.13 -7.71
C ILE A 75 -25.37 -47.79 -7.76
N PHE A 76 -24.67 -47.84 -6.62
CA PHE A 76 -23.38 -48.50 -6.51
C PHE A 76 -23.46 -49.71 -5.57
N PRO A 77 -22.92 -50.89 -5.96
CA PRO A 77 -22.33 -51.20 -7.26
C PRO A 77 -23.39 -51.64 -8.29
N GLN A 78 -23.29 -51.16 -9.54
CA GLN A 78 -23.92 -51.87 -10.66
C GLN A 78 -23.17 -53.19 -10.87
N ARG A 79 -23.88 -54.32 -10.74
CA ARG A 79 -23.37 -55.63 -11.16
C ARG A 79 -24.16 -56.06 -12.40
N SER A 80 -23.46 -56.45 -13.45
CA SER A 80 -24.01 -57.07 -14.66
C SER A 80 -24.44 -58.51 -14.40
#